data_AF-A0A9P0PEE9-F1
#
_entry.id   AF-A0A9P0PEE9-F1
#
_cell.length_a   1.000
_cell.length_b   1.000
_cell.length_c   1.000
_cell.angle_alpha   90.00
_cell.angle_beta   90.00
_cell.angle_gamma   90.00
#
_symmetry.space_group_name_H-M   'P 1'
#
loop_
_entity.id
_entity.type
_entity.pdbx_description
1 polymer ?
#
loop_
_entity_poly.entity_id
_entity_poly.type
_entity_poly.pdbx_seq_one_letter_code
_entity_poly.pdbx_strand_id
1 'polypeptide(L)'
;MVIPKGKVAVSVKMGKSTKTVRDVPKQKTPRRLALTKSRINAITEVIAKPSSECISSAHANIRVVVRIRPQNSREHGDNSRVVVEAVDHQMLVFDQEEKVEEFFFRGVQQKGRDFLKKSHKNMHFMFDKVFPPQATTAEVFQETTLSLIDSLMDGRNCSVFAYGATGAGKTYTMTGTQETPGITFLTMKELFKRCEELKTTRDFKLNITYLEVYNELVKDLLKPGAPLNLREDSRFGVMVAGIEVCKIECADDLFRLLEEGNKNRTQHPTDANAESSRSHAVFQVYIQMTIKTSQEIRTAKLSMIDLAGSERGSATNYVGARFTEGANINKSLLALGNCINSLADGLRHVPYRDSKLTRLLKDSLGGNCQTVMIANVSPSSLSYEDTYNTLKYASRAKKIKTTVKRNVVNVELHVSQYVKIVEQLKQENEQLKKQRQEDNEQKQDLQKKYEELKQQLALAQEVEQRVTTNVTEPVNIQPTTTSEILDITQVKSTVDNTYVKNTDVMEKVNELVEEKKKILSRHFHLLKQEVGLVARRILKEELDNRLSDIMTDTNDKEEV
;
A
#
# COMPACT_ATOMS: atom_id res chain seq x y z
N MET A 1 -6.55 -89.25 1.53
CA MET A 1 -6.66 -89.42 2.99
C MET A 1 -6.22 -88.10 3.61
N VAL A 2 -6.97 -87.29 4.36
CA VAL A 2 -8.24 -87.39 5.08
C VAL A 2 -8.75 -85.93 5.21
N ILE A 3 -10.05 -85.73 4.96
CA ILE A 3 -10.87 -84.55 5.37
C ILE A 3 -11.48 -84.89 6.77
N PRO A 4 -12.23 -84.07 7.55
CA PRO A 4 -12.38 -82.63 7.85
C PRO A 4 -12.35 -82.33 9.39
N LYS A 5 -12.70 -81.10 9.80
CA LYS A 5 -13.70 -80.69 10.84
C LYS A 5 -13.47 -79.20 11.15
N GLY A 6 -14.42 -78.27 11.23
CA GLY A 6 -15.88 -78.24 11.41
C GLY A 6 -16.18 -77.02 12.31
N LYS A 7 -16.95 -76.02 11.85
CA LYS A 7 -18.32 -75.66 12.32
C LYS A 7 -18.35 -75.08 13.78
N VAL A 8 -19.01 -73.97 14.17
CA VAL A 8 -20.16 -73.16 13.68
C VAL A 8 -20.15 -71.75 14.29
N ALA A 9 -20.72 -70.82 13.51
CA ALA A 9 -21.32 -69.49 13.73
C ALA A 9 -21.73 -68.96 15.13
N VAL A 10 -21.62 -67.63 15.26
CA VAL A 10 -22.72 -66.75 15.72
C VAL A 10 -22.74 -65.48 14.82
N SER A 11 -23.93 -65.13 14.33
CA SER A 11 -24.31 -63.94 13.54
C SER A 11 -24.91 -62.90 14.52
N VAL A 12 -24.77 -61.57 14.44
CA VAL A 12 -25.46 -60.62 13.53
C VAL A 12 -25.01 -59.17 13.88
N LYS A 13 -24.74 -58.36 12.83
CA LYS A 13 -24.77 -56.87 12.64
C LYS A 13 -24.18 -55.89 13.68
N MET A 14 -23.27 -55.03 13.19
CA MET A 14 -23.22 -53.58 13.49
C MET A 14 -22.74 -52.80 12.25
N GLY A 15 -23.37 -51.66 11.98
CA GLY A 15 -23.33 -50.92 10.73
C GLY A 15 -22.08 -50.08 10.46
N LYS A 16 -21.84 -49.83 9.17
CA LYS A 16 -20.81 -48.93 8.63
C LYS A 16 -21.13 -47.47 8.95
N SER A 17 -20.16 -46.75 9.53
CA SER A 17 -20.16 -45.28 9.62
C SER A 17 -18.88 -44.75 8.98
N THR A 18 -18.99 -44.33 7.73
CA THR A 18 -17.98 -43.54 7.00
C THR A 18 -18.31 -42.07 7.18
N LYS A 19 -17.54 -41.35 8.01
CA LYS A 19 -17.63 -39.89 8.14
C LYS A 19 -16.95 -39.24 6.94
N THR A 20 -17.76 -38.70 6.03
CA THR A 20 -17.35 -37.78 4.97
C THR A 20 -17.18 -36.37 5.51
N VAL A 21 -16.13 -35.73 4.99
CA VAL A 21 -15.63 -34.38 5.24
C VAL A 21 -16.76 -33.36 5.02
N ARG A 22 -17.02 -32.52 6.02
CA ARG A 22 -17.98 -31.40 5.94
C ARG A 22 -17.33 -30.20 5.28
N ASP A 23 -18.03 -29.67 4.28
CA ASP A 23 -17.82 -28.38 3.64
C ASP A 23 -17.82 -27.23 4.65
N VAL A 24 -16.76 -26.41 4.59
CA VAL A 24 -16.67 -25.14 5.31
C VAL A 24 -17.33 -24.04 4.46
N PRO A 25 -18.33 -23.31 4.97
CA PRO A 25 -19.05 -22.30 4.20
C PRO A 25 -18.21 -21.03 3.99
N LYS A 26 -18.21 -20.54 2.75
CA LYS A 26 -17.61 -19.28 2.28
C LYS A 26 -18.09 -18.09 3.13
N GLN A 27 -17.17 -17.45 3.86
CA GLN A 27 -17.42 -16.15 4.50
C GLN A 27 -17.59 -15.06 3.43
N LYS A 28 -18.78 -14.44 3.42
CA LYS A 28 -19.04 -13.18 2.70
C LYS A 28 -18.31 -12.04 3.40
N THR A 29 -17.60 -11.24 2.61
CA THR A 29 -16.88 -10.01 2.97
C THR A 29 -17.72 -9.02 3.79
N PRO A 30 -17.22 -8.43 4.89
CA PRO A 30 -17.88 -7.31 5.54
C PRO A 30 -17.71 -6.01 4.73
N ARG A 31 -18.80 -5.26 4.64
CA ARG A 31 -18.93 -3.95 3.99
C ARG A 31 -18.00 -2.92 4.66
N ARG A 32 -17.19 -2.26 3.83
CA ARG A 32 -16.75 -0.85 3.87
C ARG A 32 -16.93 -0.14 5.22
N LEU A 33 -15.91 -0.18 6.07
CA LEU A 33 -15.76 0.79 7.17
C LEU A 33 -15.68 2.19 6.57
N ALA A 34 -16.60 3.06 6.99
CA ALA A 34 -16.57 4.47 6.69
C ALA A 34 -15.39 5.13 7.41
N LEU A 35 -14.23 5.16 6.73
CA LEU A 35 -13.16 6.09 7.05
C LEU A 35 -13.72 7.51 6.86
N THR A 36 -13.60 8.33 7.91
CA THR A 36 -14.04 9.73 7.93
C THR A 36 -13.54 10.48 6.70
N LYS A 37 -14.47 11.10 5.95
CA LYS A 37 -14.25 11.81 4.67
C LYS A 37 -13.07 12.79 4.72
N SER A 38 -12.79 13.40 5.87
CA SER A 38 -11.70 14.38 6.06
C SER A 38 -10.30 13.78 5.94
N ARG A 39 -10.09 12.51 6.33
CA ARG A 39 -8.76 11.84 6.26
C ARG A 39 -8.44 11.33 4.86
N ILE A 40 -9.47 10.96 4.09
CA ILE A 40 -9.29 10.53 2.69
C ILE A 40 -8.95 11.74 1.82
N ASN A 41 -9.57 12.90 2.04
CA ASN A 41 -9.37 14.08 1.18
C ASN A 41 -7.93 14.60 1.19
N ALA A 42 -7.24 14.65 2.34
CA ALA A 42 -5.87 15.15 2.41
C ALA A 42 -4.85 14.29 1.62
N ILE A 43 -5.02 12.96 1.64
CA ILE A 43 -4.17 12.01 0.90
C ILE A 43 -4.57 11.97 -0.57
N THR A 44 -5.88 12.07 -0.86
CA THR A 44 -6.43 11.96 -2.22
C THR A 44 -6.14 13.20 -3.06
N GLU A 45 -6.12 14.40 -2.48
CA GLU A 45 -5.79 15.64 -3.20
C GLU A 45 -4.29 15.72 -3.58
N VAL A 46 -3.39 15.23 -2.71
CA VAL A 46 -1.94 15.32 -2.90
C VAL A 46 -1.38 14.22 -3.81
N ILE A 47 -2.01 13.04 -3.81
CA ILE A 47 -1.51 11.84 -4.52
C ILE A 47 -2.35 11.52 -5.77
N ALA A 48 -3.31 12.39 -6.12
CA ALA A 48 -4.11 12.21 -7.33
C ALA A 48 -3.24 12.11 -8.58
N LYS A 49 -3.35 10.96 -9.24
CA LYS A 49 -2.86 10.80 -10.60
C LYS A 49 -3.74 11.67 -11.49
N PRO A 50 -3.17 12.59 -12.26
CA PRO A 50 -3.93 13.46 -13.12
C PRO A 50 -4.78 12.68 -14.13
N SER A 51 -5.96 13.23 -14.45
CA SER A 51 -6.72 12.86 -15.65
C SER A 51 -5.80 12.98 -16.86
N SER A 52 -5.63 11.87 -17.58
CA SER A 52 -4.64 11.73 -18.63
C SER A 52 -5.08 12.42 -19.91
N GLU A 53 -4.66 13.67 -20.11
CA GLU A 53 -4.43 14.23 -21.44
C GLU A 53 -2.92 14.46 -21.61
N CYS A 54 -2.34 13.74 -22.58
CA CYS A 54 -0.89 13.66 -22.76
C CYS A 54 -0.49 14.53 -23.94
N ILE A 55 0.32 15.57 -23.70
CA ILE A 55 0.84 16.45 -24.76
C ILE A 55 2.23 15.98 -25.25
N SER A 56 2.99 15.19 -24.46
CA SER A 56 4.17 14.44 -24.93
C SER A 56 4.61 13.38 -23.92
N SER A 57 4.98 12.18 -24.39
CA SER A 57 5.66 11.15 -23.59
C SER A 57 7.06 10.92 -24.14
N ALA A 58 8.09 11.17 -23.33
CA ALA A 58 9.46 10.90 -23.71
C ALA A 58 9.89 9.52 -23.18
N HIS A 59 10.49 8.71 -24.04
CA HIS A 59 11.20 7.51 -23.61
C HIS A 59 12.55 7.93 -23.06
N ALA A 60 12.82 7.59 -21.81
CA ALA A 60 14.11 7.80 -21.16
C ALA A 60 14.69 6.44 -20.75
N ASN A 61 16.00 6.35 -20.60
CA ASN A 61 16.63 5.21 -19.94
C ASN A 61 16.87 5.55 -18.48
N ILE A 62 16.97 4.53 -17.61
CA ILE A 62 17.51 4.74 -16.26
C ILE A 62 18.95 5.24 -16.41
N ARG A 63 19.24 6.39 -15.81
CA ARG A 63 20.60 6.91 -15.74
C ARG A 63 21.35 6.16 -14.65
N VAL A 64 22.48 5.56 -14.98
CA VAL A 64 23.28 4.75 -14.06
C VAL A 64 24.64 5.38 -13.89
N VAL A 65 24.97 5.72 -12.65
CA VAL A 65 26.28 6.24 -12.27
C VAL A 65 26.94 5.31 -11.26
N VAL A 66 28.27 5.22 -11.30
CA VAL A 66 29.05 4.43 -10.34
C VAL A 66 29.85 5.35 -9.45
N ARG A 67 29.79 5.13 -8.13
CA ARG A 67 30.61 5.83 -7.14
C ARG A 67 31.57 4.85 -6.48
N ILE A 68 32.86 5.02 -6.77
CA ILE A 68 33.94 4.29 -6.11
C ILE A 68 34.30 5.07 -4.84
N ARG A 69 34.28 4.41 -3.67
CA ARG A 69 34.75 5.06 -2.44
C ARG A 69 36.27 4.87 -2.26
N PRO A 70 36.95 5.69 -1.43
CA PRO A 70 38.29 5.38 -0.95
C PRO A 70 38.34 4.06 -0.19
N GLN A 71 39.51 3.43 -0.14
CA GLN A 71 39.76 2.29 0.75
C GLN A 71 39.59 2.72 2.22
N ASN A 72 38.99 1.86 3.03
CA ASN A 72 38.82 2.12 4.47
C ASN A 72 40.07 1.65 5.26
N SER A 73 40.15 1.98 6.55
CA SER A 73 41.32 1.64 7.37
C SER A 73 41.61 0.14 7.46
N ARG A 74 40.56 -0.70 7.44
CA ARG A 74 40.70 -2.16 7.44
C ARG A 74 41.28 -2.66 6.12
N GLU A 75 40.80 -2.15 5.00
CA GLU A 75 41.29 -2.50 3.66
C GLU A 75 42.73 -2.06 3.43
N HIS A 76 43.16 -0.95 4.04
CA HIS A 76 44.56 -0.54 4.08
C HIS A 76 45.39 -1.46 4.99
N GLY A 77 44.89 -1.77 6.20
CA GLY A 77 45.58 -2.64 7.15
C GLY A 77 45.78 -4.07 6.63
N ASP A 78 44.81 -4.59 5.88
CA ASP A 78 44.86 -5.92 5.25
C ASP A 78 45.64 -5.92 3.93
N ASN A 79 46.29 -4.80 3.55
CA ASN A 79 47.01 -4.60 2.30
C ASN A 79 46.21 -5.08 1.07
N SER A 80 44.93 -4.73 1.03
CA SER A 80 44.03 -5.22 -0.01
C SER A 80 44.33 -4.57 -1.36
N ARG A 81 44.37 -5.40 -2.42
CA ARG A 81 44.57 -4.95 -3.79
C ARG A 81 43.41 -4.08 -4.26
N VAL A 82 43.71 -3.01 -4.99
CA VAL A 82 42.70 -2.23 -5.72
C VAL A 82 42.27 -2.99 -6.97
N VAL A 83 40.99 -3.34 -7.06
CA VAL A 83 40.39 -4.12 -8.16
C VAL A 83 39.46 -3.29 -9.04
N VAL A 84 39.21 -2.03 -8.71
CA VAL A 84 38.40 -1.13 -9.53
C VAL A 84 39.13 0.17 -9.74
N GLU A 85 39.29 0.55 -11.00
CA GLU A 85 39.90 1.82 -11.39
C GLU A 85 39.00 2.55 -12.39
N ALA A 86 38.78 3.85 -12.17
CA ALA A 86 38.10 4.70 -13.12
C ALA A 86 39.11 5.09 -14.20
N VAL A 87 38.86 4.69 -15.45
CA VAL A 87 39.71 5.05 -16.60
C VAL A 87 39.39 6.47 -17.06
N ASP A 88 38.11 6.79 -17.12
CA ASP A 88 37.61 8.12 -17.47
C ASP A 88 36.26 8.39 -16.80
N HIS A 89 35.56 9.46 -17.23
CA HIS A 89 34.28 9.85 -16.67
C HIS A 89 33.12 8.87 -16.92
N GLN A 90 33.25 7.89 -17.82
CA GLN A 90 32.20 6.93 -18.18
C GLN A 90 32.65 5.48 -18.08
N MET A 91 33.96 5.21 -18.12
CA MET A 91 34.54 3.89 -18.13
C MET A 91 35.28 3.58 -16.83
N LEU A 92 35.06 2.36 -16.33
CA LEU A 92 35.88 1.76 -15.30
C LEU A 92 36.38 0.39 -15.74
N VAL A 93 37.52 0.00 -15.20
CA VAL A 93 38.11 -1.34 -15.36
C VAL A 93 38.00 -2.07 -14.03
N PHE A 94 37.52 -3.30 -14.11
CA PHE A 94 37.44 -4.24 -13.00
C PHE A 94 38.47 -5.35 -13.18
N ASP A 95 39.27 -5.58 -12.15
CA ASP A 95 40.29 -6.62 -12.09
C ASP A 95 41.34 -6.49 -13.20
N GLN A 96 41.92 -5.30 -13.33
CA GLN A 96 43.02 -5.03 -14.24
C GLN A 96 44.23 -5.90 -13.85
N GLU A 97 44.98 -6.34 -14.86
CA GLU A 97 46.26 -7.01 -14.63
C GLU A 97 47.21 -6.07 -13.88
N GLU A 98 47.75 -6.54 -12.75
CA GLU A 98 48.88 -5.85 -12.13
C GLU A 98 49.99 -5.78 -13.18
N LYS A 99 50.51 -4.57 -13.42
CA LYS A 99 51.77 -4.42 -14.14
C LYS A 99 52.79 -5.21 -13.32
N VAL A 100 53.12 -6.41 -13.76
CA VAL A 100 54.15 -7.22 -13.12
C VAL A 100 55.40 -6.38 -13.16
N GLU A 101 55.82 -5.83 -12.01
CA GLU A 101 57.16 -5.28 -11.91
C GLU A 101 58.09 -6.42 -12.28
N GLU A 102 58.82 -6.24 -13.38
CA GLU A 102 59.70 -7.26 -13.90
C GLU A 102 60.75 -7.55 -12.83
N PHE A 103 60.61 -8.67 -12.12
CA PHE A 103 61.56 -9.05 -11.10
C PHE A 103 62.82 -9.60 -11.77
N PHE A 104 63.92 -8.86 -11.67
CA PHE A 104 65.23 -9.30 -12.14
C PHE A 104 66.04 -9.82 -10.95
N PHE A 105 66.52 -11.06 -11.07
CA PHE A 105 67.52 -11.61 -10.15
C PHE A 105 68.81 -11.86 -10.93
N ARG A 106 69.92 -11.23 -10.50
CA ARG A 106 71.23 -11.26 -11.19
C ARG A 106 71.16 -10.93 -12.69
N GLY A 107 70.38 -9.90 -13.06
CA GLY A 107 70.28 -9.44 -14.45
C GLY A 107 69.43 -10.33 -15.38
N VAL A 108 68.78 -11.37 -14.84
CA VAL A 108 67.88 -12.25 -15.61
C VAL A 108 66.45 -12.08 -15.12
N GLN A 109 65.53 -11.84 -16.06
CA GLN A 109 64.09 -11.72 -15.78
C GLN A 109 63.57 -13.05 -15.22
N GLN A 110 63.09 -13.01 -13.98
CA GLN A 110 62.51 -14.17 -13.31
C GLN A 110 61.02 -14.23 -13.65
N LYS A 111 60.63 -15.19 -14.50
CA LYS A 111 59.22 -15.46 -14.79
C LYS A 111 58.61 -16.28 -13.66
N GLY A 112 58.22 -15.62 -12.57
CA GLY A 112 57.41 -16.24 -11.52
C GLY A 112 56.00 -16.52 -12.03
N ARG A 113 55.75 -17.71 -12.59
CA ARG A 113 54.39 -18.16 -12.88
C ARG A 113 53.80 -18.78 -11.61
N ASP A 114 53.07 -17.97 -10.86
CA ASP A 114 52.27 -18.45 -9.75
C ASP A 114 51.00 -19.11 -10.30
N PHE A 115 51.03 -20.44 -10.49
CA PHE A 115 49.94 -21.22 -11.09
C PHE A 115 48.66 -21.25 -10.24
N LEU A 116 48.71 -20.74 -9.00
CA LEU A 116 47.57 -20.61 -8.09
C LEU A 116 46.86 -19.25 -8.19
N LYS A 117 47.44 -18.25 -8.88
CA LYS A 117 46.78 -16.96 -9.11
C LYS A 117 45.61 -17.14 -10.09
N LYS A 118 44.40 -16.77 -9.67
CA LYS A 118 43.25 -16.61 -10.56
C LYS A 118 43.62 -15.61 -11.66
N SER A 119 43.40 -15.98 -12.93
CA SER A 119 43.55 -15.08 -14.06
C SER A 119 42.72 -13.82 -13.85
N HIS A 120 43.35 -12.66 -14.06
CA HIS A 120 42.65 -11.38 -14.10
C HIS A 120 41.56 -11.41 -15.17
N LYS A 121 40.40 -10.85 -14.87
CA LYS A 121 39.29 -10.79 -15.83
C LYS A 121 39.37 -9.57 -16.76
N ASN A 122 40.09 -8.52 -16.37
CA ASN A 122 40.27 -7.27 -17.11
C ASN A 122 38.97 -6.79 -17.79
N MET A 123 37.93 -6.58 -16.99
CA MET A 123 36.59 -6.31 -17.48
C MET A 123 36.31 -4.81 -17.56
N HIS A 124 35.91 -4.36 -18.73
CA HIS A 124 35.51 -2.96 -18.95
C HIS A 124 34.01 -2.78 -18.75
N PHE A 125 33.63 -1.78 -17.96
CA PHE A 125 32.24 -1.37 -17.79
C PHE A 125 32.05 0.09 -18.17
N MET A 126 30.96 0.38 -18.88
CA MET A 126 30.59 1.73 -19.31
C MET A 126 29.26 2.18 -18.69
N PHE A 127 29.27 3.33 -18.05
CA PHE A 127 28.14 3.94 -17.35
C PHE A 127 27.91 5.37 -17.82
N ASP A 128 26.88 6.04 -17.32
CA ASP A 128 26.62 7.43 -17.70
C ASP A 128 27.59 8.39 -17.00
N LYS A 129 28.05 8.02 -15.80
CA LYS A 129 29.15 8.67 -15.08
C LYS A 129 29.84 7.67 -14.14
N VAL A 130 31.16 7.78 -14.00
CA VAL A 130 31.97 7.10 -12.98
C VAL A 130 32.64 8.17 -12.12
N PHE A 131 32.42 8.09 -10.81
CA PHE A 131 33.03 8.95 -9.81
C PHE A 131 34.23 8.21 -9.19
N PRO A 132 35.45 8.74 -9.33
CA PRO A 132 36.64 8.15 -8.73
C PRO A 132 36.63 8.33 -7.19
N PRO A 133 37.53 7.68 -6.44
CA PRO A 133 37.60 7.76 -4.98
C PRO A 133 37.65 9.18 -4.40
N GLN A 134 38.22 10.14 -5.15
CA GLN A 134 38.38 11.53 -4.73
C GLN A 134 37.10 12.36 -4.87
N ALA A 135 36.09 11.85 -5.57
CA ALA A 135 34.88 12.60 -5.88
C ALA A 135 34.06 12.93 -4.63
N THR A 136 33.75 14.22 -4.47
CA THR A 136 32.98 14.73 -3.35
C THR A 136 31.49 14.41 -3.49
N THR A 137 30.74 14.39 -2.37
CA THR A 137 29.28 14.22 -2.42
C THR A 137 28.59 15.39 -3.15
N ALA A 138 29.19 16.58 -3.13
CA ALA A 138 28.70 17.74 -3.88
C ALA A 138 28.81 17.54 -5.41
N GLU A 139 29.93 16.99 -5.90
CA GLU A 139 30.06 16.61 -7.31
C GLU A 139 29.02 15.55 -7.70
N VAL A 140 28.82 14.53 -6.85
CA VAL A 140 27.78 13.52 -7.09
C VAL A 140 26.41 14.16 -7.19
N PHE A 141 26.07 15.10 -6.30
CA PHE A 141 24.81 15.86 -6.34
C PHE A 141 24.66 16.65 -7.65
N GLN A 142 25.66 17.45 -8.03
CA GLN A 142 25.65 18.29 -9.23
C GLN A 142 25.44 17.47 -10.50
N GLU A 143 26.14 16.35 -10.61
CA GLU A 143 26.10 15.49 -11.78
C GLU A 143 24.90 14.54 -11.79
N THR A 144 24.16 14.38 -10.69
CA THR A 144 23.01 13.45 -10.62
C THR A 144 21.70 14.17 -10.36
N THR A 145 21.41 14.48 -9.09
CA THR A 145 20.08 14.87 -8.63
C THR A 145 19.74 16.32 -8.96
N LEU A 146 20.72 17.19 -9.19
CA LEU A 146 20.48 18.58 -9.61
C LEU A 146 19.59 18.65 -10.86
N SER A 147 19.89 17.83 -11.88
CA SER A 147 19.10 17.75 -13.11
C SER A 147 17.66 17.23 -12.90
N LEU A 148 17.43 16.47 -11.82
CA LEU A 148 16.10 15.97 -11.48
C LEU A 148 15.22 17.09 -10.91
N ILE A 149 15.80 18.11 -10.27
CA ILE A 149 15.05 19.22 -9.69
C ILE A 149 14.33 20.00 -10.78
N ASP A 150 14.96 20.24 -11.91
CA ASP A 150 14.32 20.89 -13.07
C ASP A 150 13.12 20.06 -13.57
N SER A 151 13.27 18.72 -13.61
CA SER A 151 12.18 17.81 -13.94
C SER A 151 11.05 17.79 -12.92
N LEU A 152 11.37 17.92 -11.63
CA LEU A 152 10.37 18.04 -10.56
C LEU A 152 9.59 19.36 -10.70
N MET A 153 10.28 20.47 -10.96
CA MET A 153 9.67 21.77 -11.22
C MET A 153 8.79 21.76 -12.48
N ASP A 154 9.06 20.84 -13.41
CA ASP A 154 8.22 20.58 -14.55
C ASP A 154 7.01 19.69 -14.25
N GLY A 155 6.87 19.10 -13.06
CA GLY A 155 5.78 18.19 -12.74
C GLY A 155 6.03 16.74 -13.18
N ARG A 156 7.29 16.32 -13.35
CA ARG A 156 7.65 14.93 -13.62
C ARG A 156 8.05 14.23 -12.32
N ASN A 157 7.74 12.94 -12.19
CA ASN A 157 8.23 12.16 -11.07
C ASN A 157 9.71 11.83 -11.24
N CYS A 158 10.46 11.87 -10.14
CA CYS A 158 11.88 11.55 -10.12
C CYS A 158 12.18 10.54 -9.01
N SER A 159 13.16 9.65 -9.25
CA SER A 159 13.60 8.69 -8.26
C SER A 159 15.11 8.54 -8.30
N VAL A 160 15.72 8.45 -7.13
CA VAL A 160 17.14 8.17 -6.95
C VAL A 160 17.25 7.02 -5.98
N PHE A 161 18.02 5.99 -6.34
CA PHE A 161 18.30 4.90 -5.42
C PHE A 161 19.78 4.54 -5.39
N ALA A 162 20.31 4.36 -4.19
CA ALA A 162 21.66 3.86 -3.97
C ALA A 162 21.65 2.34 -3.83
N TYR A 163 22.56 1.67 -4.53
CA TYR A 163 22.67 0.20 -4.57
C TYR A 163 24.13 -0.23 -4.45
N GLY A 164 24.37 -1.33 -3.74
CA GLY A 164 25.70 -1.90 -3.52
C GLY A 164 25.80 -2.64 -2.19
N ALA A 165 26.97 -3.24 -1.93
CA ALA A 165 27.21 -4.00 -0.71
C ALA A 165 27.20 -3.12 0.55
N THR A 166 27.03 -3.74 1.71
CA THR A 166 27.24 -3.09 3.00
C THR A 166 28.66 -2.54 3.09
N GLY A 167 28.79 -1.31 3.60
CA GLY A 167 30.07 -0.61 3.63
C GLY A 167 30.54 -0.05 2.29
N ALA A 168 29.82 -0.21 1.17
CA ALA A 168 30.20 0.37 -0.12
C ALA A 168 29.95 1.89 -0.23
N GLY A 169 29.22 2.49 0.72
CA GLY A 169 28.97 3.93 0.77
C GLY A 169 27.57 4.40 0.34
N LYS A 170 26.56 3.51 0.35
CA LYS A 170 25.15 3.85 0.03
C LYS A 170 24.61 4.96 0.94
N THR A 171 24.53 4.70 2.24
CA THR A 171 24.02 5.67 3.24
C THR A 171 24.89 6.93 3.31
N TYR A 172 26.21 6.82 3.15
CA TYR A 172 27.11 7.99 3.03
C TYR A 172 26.77 8.85 1.81
N THR A 173 26.37 8.23 0.69
CA THR A 173 25.93 8.97 -0.49
C THR A 173 24.55 9.59 -0.28
N MET A 174 23.59 8.82 0.24
CA MET A 174 22.19 9.24 0.40
C MET A 174 22.01 10.28 1.51
N THR A 175 22.45 9.97 2.72
CA THR A 175 22.25 10.78 3.93
C THR A 175 23.51 11.54 4.32
N GLY A 176 24.68 10.93 4.14
CA GLY A 176 25.97 11.52 4.51
C GLY A 176 26.24 11.49 6.01
N THR A 177 27.20 12.30 6.45
CA THR A 177 27.52 12.56 7.85
C THR A 177 27.12 14.00 8.21
N GLN A 178 27.27 14.38 9.48
CA GLN A 178 27.00 15.75 9.92
C GLN A 178 27.95 16.76 9.26
N GLU A 179 29.21 16.35 9.01
CA GLU A 179 30.23 17.17 8.39
C GLU A 179 30.10 17.17 6.85
N THR A 180 29.74 16.01 6.28
CA THR A 180 29.58 15.86 4.82
C THR A 180 28.14 15.43 4.50
N PRO A 181 27.23 16.39 4.26
CA PRO A 181 25.84 16.08 3.99
C PRO A 181 25.68 15.26 2.70
N GLY A 182 24.75 14.31 2.73
CA GLY A 182 24.40 13.44 1.61
C GLY A 182 23.63 14.15 0.51
N ILE A 183 23.44 13.47 -0.61
CA ILE A 183 22.69 14.00 -1.75
C ILE A 183 21.23 14.30 -1.40
N THR A 184 20.63 13.62 -0.42
CA THR A 184 19.26 13.90 0.03
C THR A 184 19.18 15.31 0.60
N PHE A 185 20.10 15.65 1.52
CA PHE A 185 20.16 16.98 2.11
C PHE A 185 20.38 18.07 1.04
N LEU A 186 21.37 17.87 0.16
CA LEU A 186 21.70 18.82 -0.91
C LEU A 186 20.53 19.01 -1.88
N THR A 187 19.84 17.92 -2.23
CA THR A 187 18.66 17.96 -3.11
C THR A 187 17.50 18.71 -2.47
N MET A 188 17.27 18.54 -1.17
CA MET A 188 16.20 19.26 -0.48
C MET A 188 16.51 20.75 -0.37
N LYS A 189 17.76 21.10 -0.04
CA LYS A 189 18.20 22.50 0.01
C LYS A 189 17.98 23.22 -1.33
N GLU A 190 18.40 22.60 -2.44
CA GLU A 190 18.21 23.18 -3.77
C GLU A 190 16.74 23.17 -4.20
N LEU A 191 15.97 22.14 -3.83
CA LEU A 191 14.52 22.08 -4.10
C LEU A 191 13.79 23.29 -3.49
N PHE A 192 14.03 23.58 -2.20
CA PHE A 192 13.44 24.72 -1.52
C PHE A 192 13.89 26.06 -2.11
N LYS A 193 15.17 26.16 -2.50
CA LYS A 193 15.68 27.34 -3.20
C LYS A 193 14.91 27.58 -4.51
N ARG A 194 14.70 26.55 -5.34
CA ARG A 194 13.91 26.66 -6.58
C ARG A 194 12.44 27.00 -6.32
N CYS A 195 11.85 26.48 -5.25
CA CYS A 195 10.49 26.86 -4.83
C CYS A 195 10.40 28.36 -4.51
N GLU A 196 11.37 28.91 -3.78
CA GLU A 196 11.37 30.34 -3.43
C GLU A 196 11.61 31.23 -4.67
N GLU A 197 12.54 30.85 -5.55
CA GLU A 197 12.79 31.55 -6.83
C GLU A 197 11.53 31.63 -7.71
N LEU A 198 10.70 30.59 -7.70
CA LEU A 198 9.50 30.49 -8.54
C LEU A 198 8.20 30.94 -7.84
N LYS A 199 8.27 31.35 -6.58
CA LYS A 199 7.10 31.69 -5.73
C LYS A 199 6.23 32.83 -6.29
N THR A 200 6.80 33.72 -7.09
CA THR A 200 6.07 34.80 -7.76
C THR A 200 5.15 34.28 -8.87
N THR A 201 5.49 33.15 -9.49
CA THR A 201 4.75 32.57 -10.63
C THR A 201 3.99 31.30 -10.29
N ARG A 202 4.36 30.61 -9.20
CA ARG A 202 3.81 29.33 -8.77
C ARG A 202 3.60 29.29 -7.27
N ASP A 203 2.53 28.63 -6.84
CA ASP A 203 2.33 28.28 -5.43
C ASP A 203 2.70 26.82 -5.20
N PHE A 204 3.40 26.53 -4.11
CA PHE A 204 3.90 25.20 -3.79
C PHE A 204 3.24 24.65 -2.54
N LYS A 205 2.85 23.37 -2.58
CA LYS A 205 2.48 22.58 -1.41
C LYS A 205 3.35 21.35 -1.36
N LEU A 206 4.14 21.25 -0.30
CA LEU A 206 5.11 20.17 -0.09
C LEU A 206 4.65 19.25 1.02
N ASN A 207 4.76 17.95 0.76
CA ASN A 207 4.47 16.92 1.74
C ASN A 207 5.54 15.84 1.70
N ILE A 208 5.78 15.18 2.82
CA ILE A 208 6.77 14.12 2.92
C ILE A 208 6.21 12.86 3.55
N THR A 209 6.83 11.74 3.20
CA THR A 209 6.67 10.46 3.87
C THR A 209 8.04 9.80 3.99
N TYR A 210 8.31 9.13 5.10
CA TYR A 210 9.55 8.39 5.27
C TYR A 210 9.26 6.97 5.73
N LEU A 211 9.67 5.99 4.92
CA LEU A 211 9.32 4.59 5.12
C LEU A 211 10.56 3.74 5.29
N GLU A 212 10.44 2.72 6.13
CA GLU A 212 11.37 1.62 6.21
C GLU A 212 10.72 0.33 5.69
N VAL A 213 11.44 -0.42 4.86
CA VAL A 213 11.11 -1.79 4.49
C VAL A 213 12.14 -2.72 5.13
N TYR A 214 11.73 -3.41 6.18
CA TYR A 214 12.55 -4.37 6.90
C TYR A 214 11.80 -5.69 7.06
N ASN A 215 12.43 -6.81 6.73
CA ASN A 215 11.85 -8.14 6.86
C ASN A 215 10.46 -8.28 6.18
N GLU A 216 10.28 -7.70 4.99
CA GLU A 216 9.00 -7.60 4.27
C GLU A 216 7.87 -6.92 5.06
N LEU A 217 8.19 -6.13 6.09
CA LEU A 217 7.29 -5.23 6.80
C LEU A 217 7.60 -3.79 6.37
N VAL A 218 6.54 -2.99 6.17
CA VAL A 218 6.67 -1.56 5.86
C VAL A 218 6.33 -0.81 7.14
N LYS A 219 7.19 0.10 7.57
CA LYS A 219 6.99 0.93 8.76
C LYS A 219 7.12 2.40 8.39
N ASP A 220 6.35 3.23 9.07
CA ASP A 220 6.47 4.68 9.00
C ASP A 220 7.57 5.13 9.96
N LEU A 221 8.57 5.85 9.44
CA LEU A 221 9.69 6.38 10.21
C LEU A 221 9.38 7.75 10.83
N LEU A 222 8.37 8.47 10.35
CA LEU A 222 7.96 9.77 10.93
C LEU A 222 6.96 9.56 12.05
N LYS A 223 6.11 8.53 11.93
CA LYS A 223 5.14 8.15 12.96
C LYS A 223 5.20 6.67 13.25
N PRO A 224 6.15 6.23 14.10
CA PRO A 224 6.31 4.83 14.45
C PRO A 224 5.00 4.21 14.94
N GLY A 225 4.68 3.04 14.40
CA GLY A 225 3.42 2.36 14.68
C GLY A 225 3.38 0.94 14.13
N ALA A 226 2.16 0.42 13.96
CA ALA A 226 1.97 -0.92 13.41
C ALA A 226 2.45 -1.01 11.94
N PRO A 227 2.91 -2.19 11.48
CA PRO A 227 3.31 -2.37 10.10
C PRO A 227 2.19 -2.02 9.10
N LEU A 228 2.57 -1.29 8.06
CA LEU A 228 1.67 -0.80 7.02
C LEU A 228 1.55 -1.80 5.86
N ASN A 229 0.40 -1.74 5.19
CA ASN A 229 0.06 -2.62 4.08
C ASN A 229 0.05 -1.89 2.74
N LEU A 230 0.63 -2.51 1.72
CA LEU A 230 0.61 -1.98 0.36
C LEU A 230 -0.68 -2.35 -0.37
N ARG A 231 -1.37 -1.33 -0.89
CA ARG A 231 -2.56 -1.46 -1.72
C ARG A 231 -2.28 -0.96 -3.13
N GLU A 232 -2.95 -1.54 -4.12
CA GLU A 232 -2.94 -1.07 -5.50
C GLU A 232 -4.29 -0.42 -5.78
N ASP A 233 -4.29 0.84 -6.19
CA ASP A 233 -5.46 1.54 -6.68
C ASP A 233 -5.32 1.78 -8.19
N SER A 234 -6.41 1.63 -8.93
CA SER A 234 -6.41 1.79 -10.39
C SER A 234 -6.06 3.22 -10.83
N ARG A 235 -6.40 4.22 -9.99
CA ARG A 235 -6.10 5.63 -10.23
C ARG A 235 -4.76 6.01 -9.63
N PHE A 236 -4.49 5.65 -8.37
CA PHE A 236 -3.31 6.17 -7.65
C PHE A 236 -2.06 5.28 -7.72
N GLY A 237 -2.15 4.08 -8.29
CA GLY A 237 -1.03 3.15 -8.35
C GLY A 237 -0.80 2.45 -7.00
N VAL A 238 0.47 2.18 -6.67
CA VAL A 238 0.82 1.51 -5.40
C VAL A 238 0.83 2.54 -4.28
N MET A 239 0.03 2.28 -3.25
CA MET A 239 -0.20 3.16 -2.10
C MET A 239 0.06 2.42 -0.79
N VAL A 240 0.57 3.12 0.22
CA VAL A 240 0.75 2.57 1.56
C VAL A 240 -0.48 2.92 2.40
N ALA A 241 -1.26 1.92 2.77
CA ALA A 241 -2.48 2.13 3.55
C ALA A 241 -2.14 2.46 5.00
N GLY A 242 -2.65 3.60 5.48
CA GLY A 242 -2.43 4.07 6.85
C GLY A 242 -1.15 4.89 7.03
N ILE A 243 -0.41 5.19 5.95
CA ILE A 243 0.71 6.13 6.01
C ILE A 243 0.22 7.53 6.35
N GLU A 244 0.96 8.22 7.21
CA GLU A 244 0.68 9.62 7.47
C GLU A 244 1.58 10.51 6.62
N VAL A 245 0.97 11.55 6.05
CA VAL A 245 1.65 12.47 5.16
C VAL A 245 1.92 13.75 5.96
N CYS A 246 3.18 14.09 6.15
CA CYS A 246 3.60 15.28 6.91
C CYS A 246 3.74 16.47 5.96
N LYS A 247 3.05 17.57 6.28
CA LYS A 247 3.21 18.85 5.59
C LYS A 247 4.49 19.52 6.05
N ILE A 248 5.18 20.20 5.14
CA ILE A 248 6.39 20.96 5.42
C ILE A 248 6.30 22.34 4.79
N GLU A 249 6.71 23.36 5.53
CA GLU A 249 6.66 24.77 5.08
C GLU A 249 8.06 25.33 4.80
N CYS A 250 9.08 24.85 5.53
CA CYS A 250 10.47 25.27 5.36
C CYS A 250 11.44 24.08 5.27
N ALA A 251 12.68 24.38 4.86
CA ALA A 251 13.74 23.39 4.76
C ALA A 251 14.13 22.81 6.13
N ASP A 252 14.11 23.62 7.18
CA ASP A 252 14.49 23.20 8.54
C ASP A 252 13.53 22.13 9.10
N ASP A 253 12.23 22.26 8.84
CA ASP A 253 11.24 21.24 9.19
C ASP A 253 11.54 19.90 8.52
N LEU A 254 11.91 19.94 7.23
CA LEU A 254 12.29 18.74 6.52
C LEU A 254 13.53 18.09 7.15
N PHE A 255 14.56 18.88 7.46
CA PHE A 255 15.80 18.34 8.03
C PHE A 255 15.57 17.72 9.40
N ARG A 256 14.76 18.36 10.24
CA ARG A 256 14.34 17.82 11.53
C ARG A 256 13.61 16.48 11.37
N LEU A 257 12.64 16.39 10.45
CA LEU A 257 11.89 15.16 10.19
C LEU A 257 12.77 14.05 9.58
N LEU A 258 13.75 14.42 8.74
CA LEU A 258 14.72 13.48 8.20
C LEU A 258 15.62 12.91 9.30
N GLU A 259 16.09 13.75 10.22
CA GLU A 259 16.90 13.34 11.37
C GLU A 259 16.09 12.46 12.34
N GLU A 260 14.86 12.85 12.64
CA GLU A 260 13.93 12.06 13.47
C GLU A 260 13.65 10.69 12.85
N GLY A 261 13.35 10.62 11.56
CA GLY A 261 13.14 9.36 10.87
C GLY A 261 14.40 8.48 10.81
N ASN A 262 15.58 9.08 10.70
CA ASN A 262 16.84 8.34 10.81
C ASN A 262 17.07 7.80 12.23
N LYS A 263 16.74 8.56 13.27
CA LYS A 263 16.78 8.08 14.66
C LYS A 263 15.83 6.90 14.86
N ASN A 264 14.62 6.98 14.33
CA ASN A 264 13.63 5.90 14.38
C ASN A 264 14.08 4.65 13.60
N ARG A 265 14.85 4.83 12.51
CA ARG A 265 15.50 3.75 11.75
C ARG A 265 16.71 3.12 12.48
N THR A 266 17.18 3.72 13.58
CA THR A 266 18.39 3.30 14.32
C THR A 266 18.05 2.61 15.65
N GLN A 267 16.78 2.27 15.88
CA GLN A 267 16.27 1.84 17.19
C GLN A 267 15.95 0.35 17.29
N HIS A 268 16.34 -0.53 16.35
CA HIS A 268 16.15 -1.98 16.54
C HIS A 268 17.33 -2.64 17.29
N PRO A 269 17.09 -3.21 18.49
CA PRO A 269 18.12 -3.85 19.28
C PRO A 269 18.42 -5.24 18.72
N THR A 270 19.29 -5.36 17.72
CA THR A 270 19.83 -6.66 17.30
C THR A 270 21.27 -6.56 16.82
N ASP A 271 22.20 -7.01 17.69
CA ASP A 271 23.61 -7.38 17.52
C ASP A 271 24.41 -6.92 16.28
N ALA A 272 25.53 -6.26 16.60
CA ALA A 272 26.83 -6.26 15.91
C ALA A 272 26.92 -5.84 14.43
N ASN A 273 25.81 -5.61 13.73
CA ASN A 273 25.80 -5.07 12.36
C ASN A 273 25.04 -3.75 12.34
N ALA A 274 25.57 -2.76 11.62
CA ALA A 274 24.90 -1.48 11.42
C ALA A 274 23.51 -1.71 10.79
N GLU A 275 22.44 -1.35 11.50
CA GLU A 275 21.03 -1.59 11.15
C GLU A 275 20.66 -1.14 9.71
N SER A 276 21.30 -0.07 9.23
CA SER A 276 21.18 0.43 7.85
C SER A 276 21.57 -0.57 6.75
N SER A 277 22.32 -1.61 7.07
CA SER A 277 22.67 -2.70 6.13
C SER A 277 21.50 -3.63 5.82
N ARG A 278 20.48 -3.68 6.69
CA ARG A 278 19.44 -4.71 6.67
C ARG A 278 18.06 -4.21 6.30
N SER A 279 17.83 -2.90 6.30
CA SER A 279 16.57 -2.30 5.92
C SER A 279 16.71 -1.31 4.77
N HIS A 280 15.67 -1.25 3.92
CA HIS A 280 15.58 -0.24 2.87
C HIS A 280 14.86 0.98 3.42
N ALA A 281 15.40 2.17 3.20
CA ALA A 281 14.73 3.41 3.51
C ALA A 281 14.24 4.11 2.23
N VAL A 282 13.00 4.58 2.26
CA VAL A 282 12.34 5.25 1.13
C VAL A 282 11.79 6.58 1.64
N PHE A 283 12.55 7.64 1.38
CA PHE A 283 12.13 9.02 1.65
C PHE A 283 11.45 9.59 0.42
N GLN A 284 10.23 10.09 0.57
CA GLN A 284 9.45 10.62 -0.56
C GLN A 284 8.98 12.03 -0.28
N VAL A 285 9.07 12.88 -1.29
CA VAL A 285 8.56 14.25 -1.29
C VAL A 285 7.52 14.37 -2.39
N TYR A 286 6.32 14.79 -2.00
CA TYR A 286 5.20 15.07 -2.88
C TYR A 286 5.09 16.58 -3.04
N ILE A 287 5.18 17.02 -4.29
CA ILE A 287 5.19 18.42 -4.68
C ILE A 287 3.92 18.67 -5.48
N GLN A 288 3.07 19.56 -5.00
CA GLN A 288 1.97 20.11 -5.78
C GLN A 288 2.28 21.57 -6.10
N MET A 289 2.19 21.91 -7.38
CA MET A 289 2.47 23.24 -7.90
C MET A 289 1.22 23.79 -8.58
N THR A 290 0.78 24.99 -8.19
CA THR A 290 -0.26 25.71 -8.91
C THR A 290 0.38 26.85 -9.70
N ILE A 291 0.23 26.83 -11.02
CA ILE A 291 0.74 27.91 -11.87
C ILE A 291 -0.23 29.08 -11.79
N LYS A 292 0.22 30.24 -11.32
CA LYS A 292 -0.67 31.39 -11.03
C LYS A 292 -1.36 31.94 -12.28
N THR A 293 -0.67 31.92 -13.42
CA THR A 293 -1.18 32.47 -14.69
C THR A 293 -2.25 31.60 -15.33
N SER A 294 -2.08 30.28 -15.36
CA SER A 294 -3.01 29.34 -16.00
C SER A 294 -3.94 28.62 -15.03
N GLN A 295 -3.71 28.74 -13.72
CA GLN A 295 -4.34 27.93 -12.67
C GLN A 295 -4.14 26.40 -12.86
N GLU A 296 -3.20 26.01 -13.72
CA GLU A 296 -2.84 24.62 -13.95
C GLU A 296 -2.16 24.04 -12.70
N ILE A 297 -2.63 22.89 -12.23
CA ILE A 297 -2.04 22.18 -11.10
C ILE A 297 -1.13 21.08 -11.65
N ARG A 298 0.14 21.10 -11.25
CA ARG A 298 1.12 20.04 -11.54
C ARG A 298 1.45 19.28 -10.28
N THR A 299 1.69 17.98 -10.40
CA THR A 299 2.12 17.13 -9.29
C THR A 299 3.44 16.43 -9.63
N ALA A 300 4.32 16.30 -8.65
CA ALA A 300 5.55 15.55 -8.81
C ALA A 300 5.85 14.77 -7.53
N LYS A 301 6.42 13.58 -7.69
CA LYS A 301 6.94 12.76 -6.60
C LYS A 301 8.44 12.61 -6.78
N LEU A 302 9.21 13.03 -5.78
CA LEU A 302 10.62 12.68 -5.63
C LEU A 302 10.72 11.49 -4.67
N SER A 303 11.47 10.46 -5.02
CA SER A 303 11.79 9.33 -4.13
C SER A 303 13.30 9.17 -3.99
N MET A 304 13.81 9.35 -2.77
CA MET A 304 15.21 9.15 -2.37
C MET A 304 15.31 7.84 -1.60
N ILE A 305 15.97 6.83 -2.18
CA ILE A 305 15.93 5.45 -1.68
C ILE A 305 17.34 4.97 -1.31
N ASP A 306 17.49 4.52 -0.07
CA ASP A 306 18.71 3.86 0.44
C ASP A 306 18.42 2.37 0.61
N LEU A 307 18.93 1.54 -0.29
CA LEU A 307 18.66 0.10 -0.27
C LEU A 307 19.52 -0.61 0.77
N ALA A 308 19.07 -1.77 1.24
CA ALA A 308 19.86 -2.70 2.05
C ALA A 308 21.10 -3.21 1.29
N GLY A 309 22.04 -3.82 2.02
CA GLY A 309 23.24 -4.45 1.47
C GLY A 309 22.93 -5.52 0.43
N SER A 310 23.61 -5.46 -0.73
CA SER A 310 23.45 -6.43 -1.82
C SER A 310 24.25 -7.72 -1.69
N GLU A 311 25.07 -7.84 -0.64
CA GLU A 311 25.86 -9.03 -0.35
C GLU A 311 24.97 -10.26 -0.08
N ARG A 312 25.48 -11.43 -0.44
CA ARG A 312 24.73 -12.68 -0.26
C ARG A 312 24.82 -13.15 1.19
N GLY A 313 23.68 -13.41 1.82
CA GLY A 313 23.58 -13.98 3.18
C GLY A 313 24.16 -15.39 3.34
N SER A 314 24.65 -16.02 2.27
CA SER A 314 25.33 -17.32 2.31
C SER A 314 26.66 -17.31 3.08
N ALA A 315 27.18 -16.13 3.44
CA ALA A 315 28.41 -15.98 4.22
C ALA A 315 28.20 -16.05 5.74
N THR A 316 26.96 -16.20 6.22
CA THR A 316 26.68 -16.10 7.66
C THR A 316 26.19 -17.41 8.25
N ASN A 317 26.95 -18.00 9.18
CA ASN A 317 26.60 -19.19 9.98
C ASN A 317 25.44 -18.94 10.98
N TYR A 318 24.45 -18.13 10.63
CA TYR A 318 23.35 -17.81 11.52
C TYR A 318 22.27 -18.88 11.45
N VAL A 319 21.85 -19.40 12.62
CA VAL A 319 20.77 -20.38 12.78
C VAL A 319 19.53 -19.67 13.35
N GLY A 320 18.33 -20.12 12.99
CA GLY A 320 17.06 -19.64 13.58
C GLY A 320 16.53 -18.33 12.98
N ALA A 321 15.98 -17.43 13.80
CA ALA A 321 15.28 -16.21 13.36
C ALA A 321 16.14 -15.27 12.49
N ARG A 322 17.47 -15.26 12.70
CA ARG A 322 18.42 -14.48 11.89
C ARG A 322 18.61 -15.03 10.48
N PHE A 323 18.48 -16.35 10.30
CA PHE A 323 18.49 -16.95 8.98
C PHE A 323 17.26 -16.53 8.17
N THR A 324 16.08 -16.55 8.81
CA THR A 324 14.83 -16.10 8.17
C THR A 324 14.84 -14.61 7.85
N GLU A 325 15.43 -13.78 8.71
CA GLU A 325 15.63 -12.35 8.48
C GLU A 325 16.55 -12.10 7.27
N GLY A 326 17.74 -12.72 7.26
CA GLY A 326 18.67 -12.63 6.13
C GLY A 326 18.05 -13.14 4.82
N ALA A 327 17.24 -14.19 4.87
CA ALA A 327 16.50 -14.69 3.71
C ALA A 327 15.48 -13.67 3.18
N ASN A 328 14.75 -12.96 4.06
CA ASN A 328 13.77 -11.95 3.66
C ASN A 328 14.42 -10.66 3.15
N ILE A 329 15.56 -10.25 3.70
CA ILE A 329 16.35 -9.13 3.14
C ILE A 329 16.79 -9.48 1.72
N ASN A 330 17.37 -10.66 1.54
CA ASN A 330 17.78 -11.15 0.22
C ASN A 330 16.60 -11.34 -0.72
N LYS A 331 15.42 -11.72 -0.23
CA LYS A 331 14.19 -11.82 -1.03
C LYS A 331 13.85 -10.49 -1.71
N SER A 332 13.91 -9.39 -0.96
CA SER A 332 13.58 -8.06 -1.50
C SER A 332 14.52 -7.62 -2.63
N LEU A 333 15.83 -7.88 -2.47
CA LEU A 333 16.87 -7.54 -3.46
C LEU A 333 16.92 -8.53 -4.64
N LEU A 334 16.64 -9.80 -4.40
CA LEU A 334 16.48 -10.81 -5.45
C LEU A 334 15.29 -10.48 -6.33
N ALA A 335 14.13 -10.14 -5.73
CA ALA A 335 12.96 -9.67 -6.45
C ALA A 335 13.28 -8.41 -7.28
N LEU A 336 14.04 -7.46 -6.70
CA LEU A 336 14.51 -6.28 -7.43
C LEU A 336 15.34 -6.69 -8.65
N GLY A 337 16.26 -7.65 -8.51
CA GLY A 337 17.04 -8.18 -9.62
C GLY A 337 16.23 -8.87 -10.70
N ASN A 338 15.23 -9.64 -10.31
CA ASN A 338 14.31 -10.25 -11.26
C ASN A 338 13.50 -9.20 -12.03
N CYS A 339 13.07 -8.12 -11.36
CA CYS A 339 12.41 -6.99 -12.01
C CYS A 339 13.34 -6.29 -13.00
N ILE A 340 14.58 -6.00 -12.62
CA ILE A 340 15.55 -5.35 -13.50
C ILE A 340 15.88 -6.20 -14.72
N ASN A 341 16.11 -7.50 -14.55
CA ASN A 341 16.36 -8.40 -15.68
C ASN A 341 15.14 -8.44 -16.62
N SER A 342 13.94 -8.62 -16.07
CA SER A 342 12.71 -8.66 -16.87
C SER A 342 12.48 -7.37 -17.65
N LEU A 343 12.75 -6.22 -17.03
CA LEU A 343 12.62 -4.91 -17.65
C LEU A 343 13.69 -4.67 -18.72
N ALA A 344 14.94 -5.04 -18.44
CA ALA A 344 16.05 -4.90 -19.38
C ALA A 344 15.87 -5.78 -20.62
N ASP A 345 15.27 -6.96 -20.46
CA ASP A 345 14.95 -7.89 -21.54
C ASP A 345 13.62 -7.53 -22.25
N GLY A 346 12.92 -6.48 -21.79
CA GLY A 346 11.67 -6.00 -22.40
C GLY A 346 10.48 -6.93 -22.23
N LEU A 347 10.47 -7.77 -21.19
CA LEU A 347 9.39 -8.71 -20.92
C LEU A 347 8.08 -7.98 -20.55
N ARG A 348 6.95 -8.51 -21.02
CA ARG A 348 5.61 -7.95 -20.73
C ARG A 348 5.22 -8.09 -19.25
N HIS A 349 5.57 -9.22 -18.63
CA HIS A 349 5.27 -9.48 -17.24
C HIS A 349 6.52 -9.25 -16.38
N VAL A 350 6.44 -8.28 -15.47
CA VAL A 350 7.51 -7.97 -14.52
C VAL A 350 7.02 -8.33 -13.11
N PRO A 351 7.77 -9.14 -12.34
CA PRO A 351 7.32 -9.71 -11.07
C PRO A 351 7.44 -8.71 -9.90
N TYR A 352 6.84 -7.53 -10.03
CA TYR A 352 6.86 -6.50 -8.98
C TYR A 352 6.21 -6.94 -7.67
N ARG A 353 5.43 -8.03 -7.67
CA ARG A 353 4.70 -8.51 -6.48
C ARG A 353 5.54 -9.41 -5.57
N ASP A 354 6.72 -9.82 -6.01
CA ASP A 354 7.58 -10.76 -5.27
C ASP A 354 8.14 -10.16 -3.98
N SER A 355 8.20 -8.83 -3.86
CA SER A 355 8.54 -8.14 -2.62
C SER A 355 7.77 -6.83 -2.42
N LYS A 356 7.59 -6.40 -1.17
CA LYS A 356 6.98 -5.10 -0.88
C LYS A 356 7.81 -3.93 -1.45
N LEU A 357 9.13 -4.07 -1.44
CA LEU A 357 10.04 -3.09 -2.04
C LEU A 357 9.79 -2.91 -3.54
N THR A 358 9.73 -3.99 -4.31
CA THR A 358 9.52 -3.91 -5.77
C THR A 358 8.14 -3.38 -6.13
N ARG A 359 7.12 -3.61 -5.30
CA ARG A 359 5.82 -2.94 -5.42
C ARG A 359 5.93 -1.44 -5.23
N LEU A 360 6.64 -0.98 -4.19
CA LEU A 360 6.87 0.45 -3.94
C LEU A 360 7.65 1.12 -5.09
N LEU A 361 8.64 0.42 -5.63
CA LEU A 361 9.52 0.92 -6.69
C LEU A 361 9.00 0.69 -8.12
N LYS A 362 7.78 0.18 -8.27
CA LYS A 362 7.18 -0.13 -9.58
C LYS A 362 7.23 1.06 -10.54
N ASP A 363 6.86 2.24 -10.05
CA ASP A 363 6.90 3.47 -10.85
C ASP A 363 8.33 3.90 -11.18
N SER A 364 9.26 3.72 -10.25
CA SER A 364 10.66 4.12 -10.39
C SER A 364 11.43 3.26 -11.40
N LEU A 365 11.14 1.96 -11.51
CA LEU A 365 11.93 1.07 -12.37
C LEU A 365 11.47 1.05 -13.83
N GLY A 366 10.16 1.00 -14.08
CA GLY A 366 9.63 0.89 -15.45
C GLY A 366 8.40 1.75 -15.71
N GLY A 367 8.03 2.63 -14.78
CA GLY A 367 6.81 3.43 -14.86
C GLY A 367 7.05 4.87 -15.29
N ASN A 368 6.15 5.75 -14.80
CA ASN A 368 6.25 7.19 -15.00
C ASN A 368 7.19 7.82 -13.98
N CYS A 369 8.49 7.72 -14.26
CA CYS A 369 9.53 8.28 -13.41
C CYS A 369 10.84 8.47 -14.19
N GLN A 370 11.50 9.61 -13.96
CA GLN A 370 12.90 9.79 -14.33
C GLN A 370 13.77 9.24 -13.20
N THR A 371 14.58 8.22 -13.51
CA THR A 371 15.25 7.44 -12.47
C THR A 371 16.76 7.48 -12.62
N VAL A 372 17.44 7.71 -11.50
CA VAL A 372 18.89 7.62 -11.35
C VAL A 372 19.23 6.48 -10.40
N MET A 373 20.07 5.56 -10.86
CA MET A 373 20.70 4.55 -10.02
C MET A 373 22.13 4.97 -9.70
N ILE A 374 22.48 5.00 -8.41
CA ILE A 374 23.85 5.20 -7.94
C ILE A 374 24.39 3.86 -7.44
N ALA A 375 25.29 3.26 -8.21
CA ALA A 375 25.97 2.02 -7.84
C ALA A 375 27.22 2.34 -7.01
N ASN A 376 27.15 2.07 -5.71
CA ASN A 376 28.26 2.26 -4.78
C ASN A 376 29.13 1.00 -4.73
N VAL A 377 30.45 1.16 -4.91
CA VAL A 377 31.39 0.02 -4.95
C VAL A 377 32.61 0.27 -4.07
N SER A 378 33.15 -0.81 -3.49
CA SER A 378 34.46 -0.78 -2.85
C SER A 378 35.54 -1.04 -3.90
N PRO A 379 36.68 -0.33 -3.85
CA PRO A 379 37.82 -0.62 -4.71
C PRO A 379 38.58 -1.87 -4.25
N SER A 380 38.32 -2.41 -3.05
CA SER A 380 39.13 -3.48 -2.45
C SER A 380 38.84 -4.88 -3.00
N SER A 381 39.91 -5.67 -3.16
CA SER A 381 39.83 -7.11 -3.48
C SER A 381 39.06 -7.92 -2.44
N LEU A 382 38.93 -7.45 -1.19
CA LEU A 382 38.11 -8.10 -0.16
C LEU A 382 36.62 -8.12 -0.53
N SER A 383 36.17 -7.15 -1.33
CA SER A 383 34.80 -7.03 -1.82
C SER A 383 34.67 -7.37 -3.31
N TYR A 384 35.59 -8.19 -3.84
CA TYR A 384 35.68 -8.50 -5.27
C TYR A 384 34.35 -8.99 -5.86
N GLU A 385 33.76 -10.04 -5.27
CA GLU A 385 32.54 -10.67 -5.80
C GLU A 385 31.33 -9.72 -5.70
N ASP A 386 31.19 -8.99 -4.59
CA ASP A 386 30.07 -8.06 -4.40
C ASP A 386 30.16 -6.85 -5.34
N THR A 387 31.39 -6.35 -5.58
CA THR A 387 31.66 -5.27 -6.51
C THR A 387 31.35 -5.71 -7.95
N TYR A 388 31.81 -6.89 -8.34
CA TYR A 388 31.49 -7.47 -9.65
C TYR A 388 29.97 -7.62 -9.85
N ASN A 389 29.26 -8.17 -8.86
CA ASN A 389 27.81 -8.32 -8.92
C ASN A 389 27.10 -6.96 -9.03
N THR A 390 27.56 -5.96 -8.28
CA THR A 390 27.02 -4.58 -8.33
C THR A 390 27.19 -3.95 -9.71
N LEU A 391 28.37 -4.05 -10.32
CA LEU A 391 28.65 -3.51 -11.65
C LEU A 391 27.81 -4.21 -12.73
N LYS A 392 27.69 -5.54 -12.66
CA LYS A 392 26.84 -6.31 -13.58
C LYS A 392 25.38 -5.91 -13.48
N TYR A 393 24.90 -5.70 -12.24
CA TYR A 393 23.55 -5.26 -11.95
C TYR A 393 23.26 -3.86 -12.51
N ALA A 394 24.17 -2.92 -12.25
CA ALA A 394 24.11 -1.55 -12.78
C ALA A 394 24.10 -1.53 -14.32
N SER A 395 24.93 -2.36 -14.96
CA SER A 395 24.99 -2.48 -16.42
C SER A 395 23.66 -2.98 -17.01
N ARG A 396 22.96 -3.88 -16.30
CA ARG A 396 21.62 -4.33 -16.69
C ARG A 396 20.57 -3.23 -16.50
N ALA A 397 20.59 -2.53 -15.37
CA ALA A 397 19.65 -1.45 -15.08
C ALA A 397 19.69 -0.32 -16.13
N LYS A 398 20.88 0.00 -16.67
CA LYS A 398 21.07 1.02 -17.72
C LYS A 398 20.24 0.74 -19.00
N LYS A 399 19.90 -0.52 -19.26
CA LYS A 399 19.12 -0.93 -20.44
C LYS A 399 17.61 -0.74 -20.26
N ILE A 400 17.15 -0.44 -19.04
CA ILE A 400 15.72 -0.28 -18.76
C ILE A 400 15.22 1.05 -19.32
N LYS A 401 14.12 0.97 -20.06
CA LYS A 401 13.41 2.13 -20.60
C LYS A 401 12.26 2.53 -19.66
N THR A 402 12.22 3.79 -19.27
CA THR A 402 11.11 4.40 -18.53
C THR A 402 10.31 5.33 -19.43
N THR A 403 9.06 5.62 -19.03
CA THR A 403 8.17 6.52 -19.78
C THR A 403 7.90 7.75 -18.96
N VAL A 404 8.65 8.84 -19.19
CA VAL A 404 8.52 10.04 -18.38
C VAL A 404 7.41 10.93 -18.93
N LYS A 405 6.44 11.25 -18.09
CA LYS A 405 5.29 12.10 -18.39
C LYS A 405 5.18 13.22 -17.36
N ARG A 406 4.86 14.41 -17.83
CA ARG A 406 4.45 15.53 -16.97
C ARG A 406 3.07 15.22 -16.38
N ASN A 407 2.91 15.35 -15.07
CA ASN A 407 1.64 15.14 -14.39
C ASN A 407 0.93 16.50 -14.25
N VAL A 408 -0.13 16.70 -15.04
CA VAL A 408 -0.97 17.90 -15.00
C VAL A 408 -2.37 17.50 -14.53
N VAL A 409 -2.76 17.91 -13.33
CA VAL A 409 -4.12 17.70 -12.83
C VAL A 409 -5.02 18.67 -13.57
N ASN A 410 -5.69 18.17 -14.60
CA ASN A 410 -6.61 18.98 -15.38
C ASN A 410 -7.87 19.27 -14.52
N VAL A 411 -8.00 20.53 -14.10
CA VAL A 411 -9.15 21.04 -13.32
C VAL A 411 -10.37 21.28 -14.24
N GLU A 412 -10.33 20.85 -15.51
CA GLU A 412 -11.47 20.92 -16.44
C GLU A 412 -12.70 20.10 -16.01
N LEU A 413 -12.60 19.29 -14.96
CA LEU A 413 -13.75 18.53 -14.44
C LEU A 413 -14.65 19.34 -13.49
N HIS A 414 -14.30 20.58 -13.09
CA HIS A 414 -14.94 21.17 -11.91
C HIS A 414 -16.14 22.13 -12.14
N VAL A 415 -16.48 22.51 -13.38
CA VAL A 415 -17.68 23.36 -13.60
C VAL A 415 -18.70 22.67 -14.49
N SER A 416 -18.32 22.17 -15.67
CA SER A 416 -19.28 21.54 -16.60
C SER A 416 -19.84 20.21 -16.08
N GLN A 417 -19.00 19.39 -15.42
CA GLN A 417 -19.47 18.15 -14.79
C GLN A 417 -20.18 18.40 -13.47
N TYR A 418 -19.80 19.41 -12.69
CA TYR A 418 -20.57 19.78 -11.50
C TYR A 418 -21.95 20.30 -11.89
N VAL A 419 -22.07 21.09 -12.95
CA VAL A 419 -23.37 21.50 -13.49
C VAL A 419 -24.17 20.27 -13.94
N LYS A 420 -23.58 19.35 -14.71
CA LYS A 420 -24.26 18.10 -15.12
C LYS A 420 -24.66 17.20 -13.93
N ILE A 421 -23.80 17.06 -12.93
CA ILE A 421 -24.05 16.25 -11.73
C ILE A 421 -25.11 16.93 -10.86
N VAL A 422 -25.04 18.26 -10.68
CA VAL A 422 -26.07 19.03 -9.96
C VAL A 422 -27.40 18.93 -10.68
N GLU A 423 -27.41 18.96 -12.01
CA GLU A 423 -28.62 18.83 -12.82
C GLU A 423 -29.19 17.41 -12.76
N GLN A 424 -28.35 16.38 -12.85
CA GLN A 424 -28.75 14.99 -12.62
C GLN A 424 -29.29 14.77 -11.20
N LEU A 425 -28.61 15.28 -10.18
CA LEU A 425 -29.05 15.16 -8.78
C LEU A 425 -30.34 15.95 -8.52
N LYS A 426 -30.56 17.07 -9.22
CA LYS A 426 -31.83 17.81 -9.15
C LYS A 426 -32.95 17.01 -9.79
N GLN A 427 -32.73 16.45 -10.98
CA GLN A 427 -33.70 15.59 -11.67
C GLN A 427 -34.05 14.34 -10.84
N GLU A 428 -33.05 13.66 -10.26
CA GLU A 428 -33.26 12.50 -9.40
C GLU A 428 -34.03 12.87 -8.13
N ASN A 429 -33.74 14.03 -7.52
CA ASN A 429 -34.51 14.53 -6.38
C ASN A 429 -35.96 14.86 -6.73
N GLU A 430 -36.24 15.41 -7.92
CA GLU A 430 -37.61 15.64 -8.39
C GLU A 430 -38.36 14.32 -8.61
N GLN A 431 -37.73 13.34 -9.26
CA GLN A 431 -38.31 12.02 -9.47
C GLN A 431 -38.60 11.32 -8.14
N LEU A 432 -37.65 11.31 -7.21
CA LEU A 432 -37.83 10.71 -5.88
C LEU A 432 -38.91 11.42 -5.07
N LYS A 433 -39.06 12.75 -5.19
CA LYS A 433 -40.15 13.49 -4.55
C LYS A 433 -41.50 13.11 -5.13
N LYS A 434 -41.61 13.01 -6.45
CA LYS A 434 -42.85 12.60 -7.13
C LYS A 434 -43.24 11.17 -6.73
N GLN A 435 -42.28 10.25 -6.74
CA GLN A 435 -42.51 8.86 -6.33
C GLN A 435 -42.92 8.77 -4.86
N ARG A 436 -42.31 9.57 -3.96
CA ARG A 436 -42.74 9.66 -2.56
C ARG A 436 -44.16 10.19 -2.40
N GLN A 437 -44.60 11.08 -3.28
CA GLN A 437 -45.94 11.64 -3.24
C GLN A 437 -46.96 10.61 -3.71
N GLU A 438 -46.67 9.92 -4.82
CA GLU A 438 -47.47 8.80 -5.33
C GLU A 438 -47.57 7.66 -4.28
N ASP A 439 -46.47 7.30 -3.63
CA ASP A 439 -46.45 6.30 -2.55
C ASP A 439 -47.29 6.76 -1.33
N ASN A 440 -47.29 8.06 -1.01
CA ASN A 440 -48.09 8.61 0.08
C ASN A 440 -49.58 8.64 -0.25
N GLU A 441 -49.95 8.95 -1.49
CA GLU A 441 -51.33 8.92 -1.98
C GLU A 441 -51.85 7.48 -1.98
N GLN A 442 -51.08 6.52 -2.50
CA GLN A 442 -51.42 5.10 -2.43
C GLN A 442 -51.58 4.60 -1.00
N LYS A 443 -50.71 5.06 -0.08
CA LYS A 443 -50.80 4.71 1.34
C LYS A 443 -52.08 5.27 1.98
N GLN A 444 -52.49 6.49 1.64
CA GLN A 444 -53.74 7.06 2.14
C GLN A 444 -54.97 6.31 1.62
N ASP A 445 -54.97 5.92 0.35
CA ASP A 445 -56.07 5.14 -0.23
C ASP A 445 -56.17 3.73 0.35
N LEU A 446 -55.02 3.07 0.57
CA LEU A 446 -54.97 1.79 1.28
C LEU A 446 -55.47 1.93 2.72
N GLN A 447 -55.16 3.03 3.39
CA GLN A 447 -55.61 3.29 4.76
C GLN A 447 -57.13 3.54 4.83
N LYS A 448 -57.71 4.24 3.85
CA LYS A 448 -59.17 4.40 3.75
C LYS A 448 -59.87 3.06 3.51
N LYS A 449 -59.40 2.26 2.55
CA LYS A 449 -59.94 0.93 2.28
C LYS A 449 -59.83 0.00 3.50
N TYR A 450 -58.75 0.12 4.26
CA TYR A 450 -58.58 -0.65 5.50
C TYR A 450 -59.63 -0.27 6.56
N GLU A 451 -59.92 1.01 6.75
CA GLU A 451 -60.96 1.45 7.70
C GLU A 451 -62.37 1.08 7.22
N GLU A 452 -62.66 1.17 5.91
CA GLU A 452 -63.94 0.72 5.33
C GLU A 452 -64.14 -0.79 5.55
N LEU A 453 -63.12 -1.60 5.27
CA LEU A 453 -63.18 -3.05 5.47
C LEU A 453 -63.34 -3.43 6.94
N LYS A 454 -62.70 -2.67 7.84
CA LYS A 454 -62.83 -2.85 9.30
C LYS A 454 -64.24 -2.53 9.80
N GLN A 455 -64.89 -1.50 9.24
CA GLN A 455 -66.30 -1.20 9.56
C GLN A 455 -67.25 -2.29 9.04
N GLN A 456 -67.03 -2.80 7.83
CA GLN A 456 -67.81 -3.90 7.28
C GLN A 456 -67.66 -5.18 8.12
N LEU A 457 -66.44 -5.49 8.59
CA LEU A 457 -66.18 -6.63 9.45
C LEU A 457 -66.89 -6.51 10.81
N ALA A 458 -66.87 -5.31 11.42
CA ALA A 458 -67.59 -5.05 12.66
C ALA A 458 -69.11 -5.22 12.49
N LEU A 459 -69.67 -4.74 11.37
CA LEU A 459 -71.09 -4.91 11.05
C LEU A 459 -71.44 -6.38 10.81
N ALA A 460 -70.58 -7.14 10.11
CA ALA A 460 -70.78 -8.57 9.90
C ALA A 460 -70.75 -9.36 11.21
N GLN A 461 -69.84 -9.01 12.14
CA GLN A 461 -69.78 -9.60 13.47
C GLN A 461 -71.02 -9.27 14.31
N GLU A 462 -71.58 -8.06 14.18
CA GLU A 462 -72.81 -7.66 14.86
C GLU A 462 -74.04 -8.39 14.31
N VAL A 463 -74.12 -8.60 12.99
CA VAL A 463 -75.17 -9.41 12.36
C VAL A 463 -75.06 -10.87 12.78
N GLU A 464 -73.85 -11.44 12.82
CA GLU A 464 -73.60 -12.81 13.29
C GLU A 464 -74.02 -13.01 14.75
N GLN A 465 -73.74 -12.03 15.62
CA GLN A 465 -74.23 -12.02 17.01
C GLN A 465 -75.77 -11.93 17.09
N ARG A 466 -76.41 -11.10 16.26
CA ARG A 466 -77.89 -11.00 16.24
C ARG A 466 -78.56 -12.27 15.72
N VAL A 467 -77.96 -12.96 14.76
CA VAL A 467 -78.44 -14.25 14.22
C VAL A 467 -78.27 -15.37 15.24
N THR A 468 -77.19 -15.36 16.04
CA THR A 468 -76.98 -16.35 17.11
C THR A 468 -77.83 -16.12 18.36
N THR A 469 -78.29 -14.90 18.62
CA THR A 469 -79.20 -14.62 19.75
C THR A 469 -80.69 -14.83 19.47
N ASN A 470 -81.14 -14.86 18.20
CA ASN A 470 -82.56 -14.85 17.83
C ASN A 470 -83.06 -16.09 17.05
N VAL A 471 -82.49 -17.28 17.26
CA VAL A 471 -83.12 -18.53 16.76
C VAL A 471 -83.10 -19.63 17.84
N THR A 472 -84.02 -19.53 18.78
CA THR A 472 -84.64 -20.67 19.47
C THR A 472 -86.04 -20.85 18.90
N GLU A 473 -86.16 -21.46 17.71
CA GLU A 473 -87.31 -22.25 17.23
C GLU A 473 -87.11 -22.60 15.73
N PRO A 474 -87.44 -23.83 15.28
CA PRO A 474 -87.22 -24.24 13.90
C PRO A 474 -88.37 -23.76 13.01
N VAL A 475 -88.10 -22.80 12.11
CA VAL A 475 -89.03 -22.42 11.04
C VAL A 475 -88.68 -23.17 9.75
N ASN A 476 -89.66 -23.94 9.27
CA ASN A 476 -89.67 -24.68 8.02
C ASN A 476 -89.87 -23.72 6.82
N ILE A 477 -88.94 -23.68 5.86
CA ILE A 477 -89.11 -22.98 4.58
C ILE A 477 -88.73 -23.94 3.45
N GLN A 478 -89.66 -24.16 2.51
CA GLN A 478 -89.50 -24.98 1.30
C GLN A 478 -88.61 -24.31 0.24
N PRO A 479 -88.02 -25.09 -0.69
CA PRO A 479 -86.88 -24.65 -1.49
C PRO A 479 -87.33 -23.91 -2.75
N THR A 480 -87.03 -22.63 -2.84
CA THR A 480 -87.05 -21.89 -4.11
C THR A 480 -85.86 -20.94 -4.17
N THR A 481 -84.78 -21.40 -4.82
CA THR A 481 -83.71 -20.64 -5.53
C THR A 481 -82.42 -21.47 -5.62
N THR A 482 -82.40 -22.52 -6.44
CA THR A 482 -81.20 -23.36 -6.65
C THR A 482 -80.18 -22.73 -7.62
N SER A 483 -80.52 -21.60 -8.26
CA SER A 483 -79.64 -20.85 -9.18
C SER A 483 -78.72 -19.86 -8.45
N GLU A 484 -79.20 -19.18 -7.42
CA GLU A 484 -78.44 -18.15 -6.69
C GLU A 484 -77.48 -18.77 -5.64
N ILE A 485 -77.81 -19.96 -5.12
CA ILE A 485 -76.98 -20.68 -4.15
C ILE A 485 -75.69 -21.21 -4.81
N LEU A 486 -75.70 -21.58 -6.10
CA LEU A 486 -74.49 -22.05 -6.80
C LEU A 486 -73.47 -20.92 -7.00
N ASP A 487 -73.92 -19.72 -7.37
CA ASP A 487 -73.07 -18.54 -7.53
C ASP A 487 -72.53 -18.05 -6.18
N ILE A 488 -73.37 -18.02 -5.14
CA ILE A 488 -72.92 -17.65 -3.79
C ILE A 488 -71.89 -18.67 -3.26
N THR A 489 -72.07 -19.97 -3.51
CA THR A 489 -71.11 -21.00 -3.06
C THR A 489 -69.76 -20.91 -3.79
N GLN A 490 -69.77 -20.60 -5.10
CA GLN A 490 -68.54 -20.37 -5.85
C GLN A 490 -67.82 -19.10 -5.40
N VAL A 491 -68.56 -18.00 -5.18
CA VAL A 491 -68.01 -16.75 -4.63
C VAL A 491 -67.46 -16.98 -3.23
N LYS A 492 -68.17 -17.70 -2.35
CA LYS A 492 -67.72 -18.02 -0.99
C LYS A 492 -66.43 -18.85 -1.01
N SER A 493 -66.34 -19.89 -1.85
CA SER A 493 -65.11 -20.67 -1.99
C SER A 493 -63.92 -19.87 -2.53
N THR A 494 -64.17 -18.86 -3.37
CA THR A 494 -63.13 -17.99 -3.93
C THR A 494 -62.68 -16.97 -2.89
N VAL A 495 -63.62 -16.42 -2.11
CA VAL A 495 -63.35 -15.52 -0.97
C VAL A 495 -62.60 -16.27 0.13
N ASP A 496 -63.01 -17.49 0.49
CA ASP A 496 -62.36 -18.32 1.50
C ASP A 496 -60.93 -18.68 1.06
N ASN A 497 -60.73 -19.07 -0.19
CA ASN A 497 -59.38 -19.32 -0.73
C ASN A 497 -58.50 -18.06 -0.77
N THR A 498 -59.10 -16.90 -1.04
CA THR A 498 -58.38 -15.61 -1.05
C THR A 498 -58.07 -15.14 0.37
N TYR A 499 -58.98 -15.40 1.32
CA TYR A 499 -58.79 -15.10 2.74
C TYR A 499 -57.68 -15.97 3.33
N VAL A 500 -57.67 -17.28 3.05
CA VAL A 500 -56.59 -18.20 3.45
C VAL A 500 -55.25 -17.75 2.86
N LYS A 501 -55.18 -17.43 1.56
CA LYS A 501 -53.95 -16.90 0.94
C LYS A 501 -53.49 -15.58 1.54
N ASN A 502 -54.41 -14.66 1.85
CA ASN A 502 -54.07 -13.39 2.50
C ASN A 502 -53.62 -13.61 3.94
N THR A 503 -54.13 -14.63 4.63
CA THR A 503 -53.72 -15.00 5.99
C THR A 503 -52.31 -15.58 5.98
N ASP A 504 -52.00 -16.49 5.05
CA ASP A 504 -50.65 -17.02 4.82
C ASP A 504 -49.65 -15.92 4.48
N VAL A 505 -50.04 -14.95 3.63
CA VAL A 505 -49.17 -13.81 3.28
C VAL A 505 -48.95 -12.91 4.49
N MET A 506 -49.98 -12.63 5.28
CA MET A 506 -49.85 -11.82 6.50
C MET A 506 -49.00 -12.50 7.57
N GLU A 507 -49.10 -13.83 7.72
CA GLU A 507 -48.25 -14.60 8.62
C GLU A 507 -46.78 -14.54 8.18
N LYS A 508 -46.52 -14.67 6.87
CA LYS A 508 -45.18 -14.55 6.29
C LYS A 508 -44.59 -13.14 6.41
N VAL A 509 -45.43 -12.11 6.26
CA VAL A 509 -45.04 -10.71 6.47
C VAL A 509 -44.73 -10.49 7.96
N ASN A 510 -45.52 -11.03 8.87
CA ASN A 510 -45.26 -10.94 10.32
C ASN A 510 -43.98 -11.67 10.72
N GLU A 511 -43.70 -12.85 10.16
CA GLU A 511 -42.41 -13.54 10.36
C GLU A 511 -41.23 -12.69 9.88
N LEU A 512 -41.32 -12.10 8.69
CA LEU A 512 -40.28 -11.22 8.14
C LEU A 512 -40.10 -9.93 8.96
N VAL A 513 -41.17 -9.38 9.51
CA VAL A 513 -41.14 -8.20 10.38
C VAL A 513 -40.47 -8.54 11.71
N GLU A 514 -40.79 -9.69 12.32
CA GLU A 514 -40.14 -10.13 13.56
C GLU A 514 -38.66 -10.51 13.35
N GLU A 515 -38.31 -11.10 12.21
CA GLU A 515 -36.92 -11.34 11.84
C GLU A 515 -36.15 -10.02 11.73
N LYS A 516 -36.74 -9.00 11.06
CA LYS A 516 -36.11 -7.67 10.97
C LYS A 516 -36.02 -6.97 12.32
N LYS A 517 -37.01 -7.08 13.21
CA LYS A 517 -36.93 -6.53 14.57
C LYS A 517 -35.80 -7.19 15.37
N LYS A 518 -35.62 -8.52 15.27
CA LYS A 518 -34.50 -9.23 15.92
C LYS A 518 -33.14 -8.73 15.41
N ILE A 519 -33.00 -8.54 14.10
CA ILE A 519 -31.77 -7.99 13.50
C ILE A 519 -31.50 -6.57 13.98
N LEU A 520 -32.55 -5.73 14.04
CA LEU A 520 -32.43 -4.34 14.48
C LEU A 520 -32.05 -4.25 15.97
N SER A 521 -32.67 -5.06 16.83
CA SER A 521 -32.32 -5.15 18.25
C SER A 521 -30.88 -5.63 18.47
N ARG A 522 -30.40 -6.57 17.65
CA ARG A 522 -29.00 -7.03 17.70
C ARG A 522 -28.02 -5.92 17.28
N HIS A 523 -28.35 -5.17 16.23
CA HIS A 523 -27.56 -4.01 15.82
C HIS A 523 -27.53 -2.93 16.90
N PHE A 524 -28.69 -2.63 17.50
CA PHE A 524 -28.78 -1.64 18.58
C PHE A 524 -27.96 -2.06 19.81
N HIS A 525 -27.95 -3.35 20.16
CA HIS A 525 -27.13 -3.87 21.26
C HIS A 525 -25.63 -3.76 20.97
N LEU A 526 -25.20 -4.06 19.74
CA LEU A 526 -23.81 -3.90 19.30
C LEU A 526 -23.36 -2.44 19.31
N LEU A 527 -24.20 -1.52 18.82
CA LEU A 527 -23.95 -0.08 18.89
C LEU A 527 -23.83 0.41 20.33
N LYS A 528 -24.71 -0.07 21.22
CA LYS A 528 -24.65 0.29 22.65
C LYS A 528 -23.36 -0.22 23.31
N GLN A 529 -22.86 -1.40 22.93
CA GLN A 529 -21.57 -1.92 23.38
C GLN A 529 -20.40 -1.09 22.84
N GLU A 530 -20.38 -0.75 21.54
CA GLU A 530 -19.32 0.08 20.97
C GLU A 530 -19.27 1.47 21.60
N VAL A 531 -20.41 2.14 21.75
CA VAL A 531 -20.51 3.44 22.41
C VAL A 531 -20.04 3.34 23.87
N GLY A 532 -20.41 2.28 24.59
CA GLY A 532 -19.95 2.04 25.95
C GLY A 532 -18.46 1.73 26.08
N LEU A 533 -17.83 1.15 25.06
CA LEU A 533 -16.37 0.94 25.02
C LEU A 533 -15.62 2.24 24.71
N VAL A 534 -16.15 3.06 23.80
CA VAL A 534 -15.59 4.37 23.48
C VAL A 534 -15.70 5.32 24.68
N ALA A 535 -16.87 5.39 25.33
CA ALA A 535 -17.06 6.20 26.52
C ALA A 535 -16.12 5.80 27.67
N ARG A 536 -15.89 4.49 27.88
CA ARG A 536 -14.92 3.99 28.88
C ARG A 536 -13.46 4.32 28.53
N ARG A 537 -13.10 4.35 27.24
CA ARG A 537 -11.76 4.79 26.82
C ARG A 537 -11.55 6.27 27.09
N ILE A 538 -12.53 7.11 26.74
CA ILE A 538 -12.48 8.55 26.99
C ILE A 538 -12.38 8.84 28.49
N LEU A 539 -13.23 8.21 29.31
CA LEU A 539 -13.16 8.33 30.77
C LEU A 539 -11.83 7.86 31.35
N LYS A 540 -11.21 6.84 30.76
CA LYS A 540 -9.89 6.36 31.19
C LYS A 540 -8.78 7.34 30.82
N GLU A 541 -8.79 7.88 29.60
CA GLU A 541 -7.85 8.94 29.20
C GLU A 541 -8.00 10.19 30.08
N GLU A 542 -9.22 10.60 30.39
CA GLU A 542 -9.48 11.75 31.28
C GLU A 542 -8.98 11.49 32.71
N LEU A 543 -9.15 10.26 33.21
CA LEU A 543 -8.68 9.88 34.54
C LEU A 543 -7.15 9.76 34.59
N ASP A 544 -6.54 9.19 33.55
CA ASP A 544 -5.08 9.07 33.44
C ASP A 544 -4.42 10.45 33.33
N ASN A 545 -5.04 11.40 32.59
CA ASN A 545 -4.58 12.79 32.52
C ASN A 545 -4.72 13.52 33.88
N ARG A 546 -5.83 13.33 34.59
CA ARG A 546 -5.99 13.92 35.94
C ARG A 546 -5.04 13.31 36.97
N LEU A 547 -4.72 12.02 36.84
CA LEU A 547 -3.71 11.37 37.68
C LEU A 547 -2.30 11.89 37.39
N SER A 548 -1.96 12.16 36.12
CA SER A 548 -0.68 12.80 35.79
C SER A 548 -0.59 14.21 36.35
N ASP A 549 -1.67 14.99 36.29
CA ASP A 549 -1.70 16.36 36.83
C ASP A 549 -1.53 16.37 38.37
N ILE A 550 -2.15 15.41 39.07
CA ILE A 550 -1.98 15.25 40.52
C ILE A 550 -0.56 14.79 40.87
N MET A 551 0.04 13.88 40.09
CA MET A 551 1.41 13.41 40.31
C MET A 551 2.44 14.52 40.11
N THR A 552 2.22 15.42 39.14
CA THR A 552 3.06 16.61 38.97
C THR A 552 2.91 17.59 40.13
N ASP A 553 1.70 17.81 40.65
CA ASP A 553 1.44 18.70 41.80
C ASP A 553 1.99 18.17 43.13
N THR A 554 2.14 16.85 43.29
CA THR A 554 2.77 16.25 44.49
C THR A 554 4.30 16.31 44.45
N ASN A 555 4.92 16.21 43.28
CA ASN A 555 6.38 16.34 43.17
C ASN A 555 6.84 17.78 43.43
N ASP A 556 6.05 18.78 43.04
CA ASP A 556 6.36 20.19 43.32
C ASP A 556 6.16 20.60 44.80
N LYS A 557 5.57 19.74 45.64
CA LYS A 557 5.38 19.99 47.08
C LYS A 557 6.36 19.21 47.98
N GLU A 558 7.12 18.25 47.45
CA GLU A 558 8.21 17.59 48.18
C GLU A 558 9.59 18.23 47.93
N GLU A 559 9.68 19.22 47.02
CA GLU A 559 10.91 19.99 46.74
C GLU A 559 10.99 21.38 47.40
N VAL A 560 10.17 21.67 48.43
CA VAL A 560 10.25 22.90 49.25
C VAL A 560 10.63 22.62 50.69
#